data_AF-A0A436RTG3-F1
#
_entry.id   AF-A0A436RTG3-F1
#
_cell.length_a   1.000
_cell.length_b   1.000
_cell.length_c   1.000
_cell.angle_alpha   90.00
_cell.angle_beta   90.00
_cell.angle_gamma   90.00
#
_symmetry.space_group_name_H-M   'P 1'
#
loop_
_entity.id
_entity.type
_entity.pdbx_description
1 polymer ?
#
loop_
_entity_poly.entity_id
_entity_poly.type
_entity_poly.pdbx_seq_one_letter_code
_entity_poly.pdbx_strand_id
1 'polypeptide(L)'
;ITTSASCGAVNAMHDSFTALGGMIPIINMQLGEVIVGGVGAGFYGILMFVVIAVFVAGLMVGRTPEYLGKKIEAREVKMAMLAILCLPLAMLIFTAIAVVLPSAVASMANGGPHGFSEVLYAYTSSAANNGSAFGGLTGNTPWFNLTGAIGMLMGRFLVIIPALAIAGSLAAKKTVPASAGTFPTDGTLFVGLLVGVIIIVGGLTFFPSLAVGPIVEHLAMIHGQTF
;
A
#
# COMPACT_ATOMS: atom_id res chain seq x y z
N ILE A 1 -6.77 -5.12 -12.73
CA ILE A 1 -7.61 -5.99 -11.87
C ILE A 1 -6.73 -6.77 -10.90
N THR A 2 -5.84 -7.65 -11.39
CA THR A 2 -5.00 -8.52 -10.54
C THR A 2 -4.18 -7.79 -9.46
N THR A 3 -3.68 -6.58 -9.78
CA THR A 3 -2.91 -5.72 -8.86
C THR A 3 -3.73 -4.88 -7.89
N SER A 4 -5.05 -4.87 -8.07
CA SER A 4 -6.00 -4.16 -7.23
C SER A 4 -6.67 -5.11 -6.24
N ALA A 5 -6.89 -6.35 -6.68
CA ALA A 5 -7.55 -7.39 -5.91
C ALA A 5 -6.57 -8.31 -5.15
N SER A 6 -5.29 -7.92 -5.01
CA SER A 6 -4.25 -8.74 -4.37
C SER A 6 -4.21 -10.19 -4.89
N CYS A 7 -4.40 -10.37 -6.21
CA CYS A 7 -4.57 -11.71 -6.81
C CYS A 7 -3.26 -12.28 -7.35
N GLY A 8 -2.46 -11.46 -8.03
CA GLY A 8 -1.17 -11.86 -8.57
C GLY A 8 -1.20 -12.64 -9.89
N ALA A 9 -2.37 -13.05 -10.38
CA ALA A 9 -2.50 -13.68 -11.69
C ALA A 9 -2.18 -12.70 -12.83
N VAL A 10 -1.03 -12.85 -13.47
CA VAL A 10 -0.55 -11.99 -14.56
C VAL A 10 -0.94 -12.60 -15.91
N ASN A 11 -1.71 -11.86 -16.72
CA ASN A 11 -2.12 -12.29 -18.07
C ASN A 11 -1.39 -11.55 -19.20
N ALA A 12 -0.57 -10.56 -18.87
CA ALA A 12 0.35 -9.87 -19.76
C ALA A 12 1.54 -9.40 -18.91
N MET A 13 2.77 -9.56 -19.40
CA MET A 13 3.98 -9.24 -18.63
C MET A 13 4.01 -7.74 -18.31
N HIS A 14 3.89 -7.41 -17.02
CA HIS A 14 3.83 -6.01 -16.58
C HIS A 14 5.15 -5.27 -16.82
N ASP A 15 6.28 -5.98 -16.88
CA ASP A 15 7.59 -5.43 -17.27
C ASP A 15 7.58 -4.84 -18.68
N SER A 16 6.75 -5.38 -19.57
CA SER A 16 6.65 -4.92 -20.97
C SER A 16 5.62 -3.81 -21.16
N PHE A 17 5.03 -3.28 -20.09
CA PHE A 17 4.09 -2.17 -20.19
C PHE A 17 4.85 -0.86 -20.39
N THR A 18 4.18 0.13 -20.98
CA THR A 18 4.70 1.51 -20.95
C THR A 18 4.95 1.95 -19.52
N ALA A 19 5.89 2.87 -19.30
CA ALA A 19 6.25 3.38 -17.97
C ALA A 19 5.02 3.73 -17.09
N LEU A 20 4.07 4.53 -17.61
CA LEU A 20 2.82 4.83 -16.90
C LEU A 20 1.88 3.63 -16.77
N GLY A 21 1.85 2.76 -17.79
CA GLY A 21 1.10 1.52 -17.77
C GLY A 21 1.55 0.55 -16.67
N GLY A 22 2.86 0.47 -16.39
CA GLY A 22 3.45 -0.31 -15.29
C GLY A 22 3.35 0.40 -13.93
N MET A 23 3.32 1.74 -13.93
CA MET A 23 3.15 2.57 -12.73
C MET A 23 1.80 2.34 -12.03
N ILE A 24 0.70 2.23 -12.79
CA ILE A 24 -0.64 2.04 -12.20
C ILE A 24 -0.76 0.72 -11.41
N PRO A 25 -0.31 -0.44 -11.93
CA PRO A 25 -0.14 -1.66 -11.15
C PRO A 25 0.66 -1.48 -9.85
N ILE A 26 1.79 -0.76 -9.90
CA ILE A 26 2.59 -0.46 -8.70
C ILE A 26 1.77 0.33 -7.68
N ILE A 27 1.12 1.42 -8.12
CA ILE A 27 0.30 2.28 -7.26
C ILE A 27 -0.84 1.49 -6.62
N ASN A 28 -1.56 0.64 -7.37
CA ASN A 28 -2.67 -0.15 -6.82
C ASN A 28 -2.23 -0.98 -5.61
N MET A 29 -1.04 -1.59 -5.68
CA MET A 29 -0.47 -2.36 -4.58
C MET A 29 0.05 -1.46 -3.45
N GLN A 30 0.71 -0.34 -3.78
CA GLN A 30 1.24 0.64 -2.82
C GLN A 30 0.17 1.31 -1.97
N LEU A 31 -1.06 1.44 -2.48
CA LEU A 31 -2.22 1.91 -1.72
C LEU A 31 -2.70 0.90 -0.67
N GLY A 32 -2.03 -0.25 -0.53
CA GLY A 32 -2.31 -1.26 0.49
C GLY A 32 -3.41 -2.24 0.11
N GLU A 33 -3.64 -2.46 -1.19
CA GLU A 33 -4.63 -3.42 -1.71
C GLU A 33 -6.05 -3.13 -1.20
N VAL A 34 -6.43 -1.86 -1.13
CA VAL A 34 -7.75 -1.41 -0.62
C VAL A 34 -8.80 -1.21 -1.71
N ILE A 35 -8.40 -1.28 -2.99
CA ILE A 35 -9.31 -1.11 -4.13
C ILE A 35 -9.84 -2.49 -4.53
N VAL A 36 -11.00 -2.90 -4.02
CA VAL A 36 -11.50 -4.29 -4.02
C VAL A 36 -10.69 -5.19 -3.09
N GLY A 37 -9.38 -5.26 -3.32
CA GLY A 37 -8.41 -5.93 -2.45
C GLY A 37 -8.53 -7.45 -2.41
N GLY A 38 -7.61 -8.06 -1.65
CA GLY A 38 -7.56 -9.50 -1.45
C GLY A 38 -8.68 -10.03 -0.55
N VAL A 39 -8.92 -11.34 -0.61
CA VAL A 39 -9.95 -12.03 0.20
C VAL A 39 -9.74 -11.75 1.69
N GLY A 40 -10.65 -10.97 2.28
CA GLY A 40 -10.58 -10.46 3.66
C GLY A 40 -9.58 -9.31 3.86
N ALA A 41 -8.41 -9.39 3.23
CA ALA A 41 -7.33 -8.42 3.36
C ALA A 41 -7.70 -7.02 2.90
N GLY A 42 -8.37 -6.90 1.76
CA GLY A 42 -8.86 -5.61 1.28
C GLY A 42 -9.85 -4.97 2.25
N PHE A 43 -10.73 -5.78 2.84
CA PHE A 43 -11.78 -5.28 3.73
C PHE A 43 -11.22 -4.79 5.06
N TYR A 44 -10.35 -5.54 5.74
CA TYR A 44 -9.72 -4.99 6.95
C TYR A 44 -8.78 -3.83 6.62
N GLY A 45 -8.14 -3.82 5.44
CA GLY A 45 -7.28 -2.73 4.98
C GLY A 45 -8.05 -1.42 4.82
N ILE A 46 -9.19 -1.44 4.14
CA ILE A 46 -10.04 -0.25 4.01
C ILE A 46 -10.60 0.18 5.37
N LEU A 47 -10.90 -0.75 6.29
CA LEU A 47 -11.31 -0.41 7.65
C LEU A 47 -10.20 0.32 8.44
N MET A 48 -8.92 -0.01 8.23
CA MET A 48 -7.82 0.77 8.81
C MET A 48 -7.85 2.21 8.31
N PHE A 49 -8.03 2.42 7.00
CA PHE A 49 -8.16 3.78 6.44
C PHE A 49 -9.42 4.50 6.91
N VAL A 50 -10.53 3.81 7.12
CA VAL A 50 -11.74 4.38 7.73
C VAL A 50 -11.46 4.89 9.14
N VAL A 51 -10.72 4.13 9.97
CA VAL A 51 -10.29 4.56 11.31
C VAL A 51 -9.47 5.85 11.22
N ILE A 52 -8.54 5.95 10.28
CA ILE A 52 -7.73 7.17 10.08
C ILE A 52 -8.59 8.32 9.53
N ALA A 53 -9.47 8.08 8.56
CA ALA A 53 -10.31 9.12 7.97
C ALA A 53 -11.27 9.73 9.01
N VAL A 54 -11.92 8.89 9.81
CA VAL A 54 -12.80 9.34 10.91
C VAL A 54 -11.99 10.08 11.98
N PHE A 55 -10.76 9.64 12.26
CA PHE A 55 -9.86 10.35 13.17
C PHE A 55 -9.54 11.76 12.66
N VAL A 56 -9.14 11.90 11.40
CA VAL A 56 -8.86 13.19 10.75
C VAL A 56 -10.11 14.08 10.74
N ALA A 57 -11.27 13.55 10.35
CA ALA A 57 -12.53 14.30 10.37
C ALA A 57 -12.89 14.82 11.77
N GLY A 58 -12.79 13.95 12.78
CA GLY A 58 -13.06 14.33 14.17
C GLY A 58 -12.14 15.46 14.63
N LEU A 59 -10.84 15.38 14.32
CA LEU A 59 -9.89 16.45 14.63
C LEU A 59 -10.22 17.77 13.93
N MET A 60 -10.58 17.74 12.64
CA MET A 60 -10.90 18.95 11.87
C MET A 60 -12.12 19.70 12.40
N VAL A 61 -13.11 18.97 12.94
CA VAL A 61 -14.36 19.54 13.47
C VAL A 61 -14.30 19.73 15.00
N GLY A 62 -13.20 19.33 15.66
CA GLY A 62 -13.05 19.42 17.11
C GLY A 62 -13.95 18.46 17.89
N ARG A 63 -14.29 17.30 17.31
CA ARG A 63 -15.14 16.27 17.91
C ARG A 63 -14.37 14.97 18.13
N THR A 64 -14.82 14.17 19.08
CA THR A 64 -14.24 12.83 19.28
C THR A 64 -14.56 11.96 18.05
N PRO A 65 -13.55 11.33 17.43
CA PRO A 65 -13.74 10.40 16.33
C PRO A 65 -14.68 9.24 16.68
N GLU A 66 -15.62 8.92 15.79
CA GLU A 66 -16.63 7.89 16.00
C GLU A 66 -16.99 7.20 14.69
N TYR A 67 -17.01 5.87 14.69
CA TYR A 67 -17.44 5.06 13.54
C TYR A 67 -18.48 4.03 14.01
N LEU A 68 -19.65 3.99 13.36
CA LEU A 68 -20.76 3.09 13.70
C LEU A 68 -21.15 3.14 15.20
N GLY A 69 -21.15 4.34 15.79
CA GLY A 69 -21.47 4.56 17.21
C GLY A 69 -20.35 4.12 18.17
N LYS A 70 -19.21 3.63 17.69
CA LYS A 70 -18.05 3.29 18.51
C LYS A 70 -17.04 4.42 18.48
N LYS A 71 -16.62 4.87 19.66
CA LYS A 71 -15.56 5.89 19.80
C LYS A 71 -14.20 5.32 19.39
N ILE A 72 -13.52 6.02 18.50
CA ILE A 72 -12.17 5.73 18.07
C ILE A 72 -11.21 6.56 18.92
N GLU A 73 -10.38 5.87 19.69
CA GLU A 73 -9.45 6.49 20.64
C GLU A 73 -8.01 6.27 20.19
N ALA A 74 -7.05 6.82 20.94
CA ALA A 74 -5.64 6.76 20.60
C ALA A 74 -5.11 5.33 20.37
N ARG A 75 -5.68 4.32 21.06
CA ARG A 75 -5.28 2.92 20.89
C ARG A 75 -5.62 2.40 19.48
N GLU A 76 -6.84 2.62 19.00
CA GLU A 76 -7.24 2.16 17.66
C GLU A 76 -6.46 2.89 16.57
N VAL A 77 -6.25 4.20 16.73
CA VAL A 77 -5.48 5.01 15.78
C VAL A 77 -4.04 4.54 15.69
N LYS A 78 -3.38 4.27 16.82
CA LYS A 78 -2.01 3.73 16.84
C LYS A 78 -1.91 2.39 16.11
N MET A 79 -2.87 1.49 16.35
CA MET A 79 -2.90 0.17 15.70
C MET A 79 -3.13 0.29 14.19
N ALA A 80 -4.05 1.17 13.76
CA ALA A 80 -4.30 1.42 12.34
C ALA A 80 -3.07 2.03 11.65
N MET A 81 -2.39 2.97 12.30
CA MET A 81 -1.15 3.56 11.78
C MET A 81 -0.02 2.53 11.67
N LEU A 82 0.15 1.66 12.68
CA LEU A 82 1.15 0.59 12.62
C LEU A 82 0.89 -0.38 11.47
N ALA A 83 -0.38 -0.77 11.26
CA ALA A 83 -0.77 -1.63 10.15
C ALA A 83 -0.49 -0.97 8.80
N ILE A 84 -0.83 0.31 8.63
CA ILE A 84 -0.63 1.03 7.36
C ILE A 84 0.86 1.25 7.08
N LEU A 85 1.67 1.59 8.09
CA LEU A 85 3.08 1.95 7.92
C LEU A 85 4.03 0.75 7.80
N CYS A 86 3.63 -0.46 8.24
CA CYS A 86 4.50 -1.63 8.13
C CYS A 86 4.78 -2.05 6.68
N LEU A 87 3.80 -1.83 5.78
CA LEU A 87 3.90 -2.10 4.35
C LEU A 87 4.97 -1.23 3.67
N PRO A 88 4.86 0.12 3.66
CA PRO A 88 5.85 0.98 3.03
C PRO A 88 7.24 0.82 3.65
N LEU A 89 7.33 0.53 4.95
CA LEU A 89 8.61 0.24 5.60
C LEU A 89 9.31 -0.94 4.93
N ALA A 90 8.63 -2.06 4.74
CA ALA A 90 9.19 -3.23 4.06
C ALA A 90 9.50 -2.93 2.59
N MET A 91 8.56 -2.30 1.87
CA MET A 91 8.71 -1.99 0.44
C MET A 91 9.93 -1.11 0.18
N LEU A 92 10.05 0.00 0.91
CA LEU A 92 11.08 1.01 0.67
C LEU A 92 12.45 0.60 1.20
N ILE A 93 12.54 -0.02 2.38
CA ILE A 93 13.83 -0.44 2.94
C ILE A 93 14.46 -1.53 2.06
N PHE A 94 13.71 -2.56 1.70
CA PHE A 94 14.29 -3.63 0.90
C PHE A 94 14.60 -3.17 -0.53
N THR A 95 13.78 -2.30 -1.12
CA THR A 95 14.12 -1.66 -2.39
C THR A 95 15.41 -0.86 -2.28
N ALA A 96 15.54 -0.01 -1.25
CA ALA A 96 16.72 0.83 -1.05
C ALA A 96 18.01 0.02 -0.92
N ILE A 97 17.97 -1.13 -0.23
CA ILE A 97 19.14 -2.01 -0.10
C ILE A 97 19.42 -2.75 -1.43
N ALA A 98 18.40 -3.29 -2.08
CA ALA A 98 18.57 -4.09 -3.29
C ALA A 98 19.10 -3.29 -4.48
N VAL A 99 18.76 -2.00 -4.59
CA VAL A 99 19.23 -1.16 -5.71
C VAL A 99 20.69 -0.68 -5.56
N VAL A 100 21.32 -0.93 -4.41
CA VAL A 100 22.74 -0.61 -4.19
C VAL A 100 23.61 -1.84 -3.94
N LEU A 101 23.00 -3.00 -3.65
CA LEU A 101 23.70 -4.26 -3.42
C LEU A 101 24.08 -4.91 -4.76
N PRO A 102 25.37 -5.07 -5.11
CA PRO A 102 25.78 -5.52 -6.45
C PRO A 102 25.17 -6.85 -6.90
N SER A 103 25.01 -7.82 -5.98
CA SER A 103 24.40 -9.11 -6.28
C SER A 103 22.90 -9.01 -6.57
N ALA A 104 22.20 -8.05 -5.98
CA ALA A 104 20.77 -7.81 -6.25
C ALA A 104 20.59 -6.97 -7.51
N VAL A 105 21.43 -5.95 -7.75
CA VAL A 105 21.43 -5.17 -8.99
C VAL A 105 21.68 -6.06 -10.21
N ALA A 106 22.57 -7.04 -10.10
CA ALA A 106 22.83 -8.02 -11.17
C ALA A 106 21.61 -8.90 -11.53
N SER A 107 20.53 -8.86 -10.74
CA SER A 107 19.29 -9.59 -11.02
C SER A 107 18.27 -8.80 -11.85
N MET A 108 18.48 -7.48 -12.03
CA MET A 108 17.64 -6.63 -12.89
C MET A 108 17.82 -7.05 -14.35
N ALA A 109 16.72 -7.15 -15.10
CA ALA A 109 16.81 -7.43 -16.54
C ALA A 109 16.96 -6.16 -17.36
N ASN A 110 16.46 -5.03 -16.85
CA ASN A 110 16.41 -3.77 -17.56
C ASN A 110 17.38 -2.74 -16.94
N GLY A 111 17.99 -1.92 -17.80
CA GLY A 111 18.82 -0.79 -17.38
C GLY A 111 18.00 0.41 -16.91
N GLY A 112 18.68 1.39 -16.30
CA GLY A 112 18.11 2.68 -15.99
C GLY A 112 16.92 2.65 -14.99
N PRO A 113 15.96 3.58 -15.10
CA PRO A 113 14.83 3.67 -14.17
C PRO A 113 13.86 2.48 -14.22
N HIS A 114 13.84 1.73 -15.32
CA HIS A 114 12.99 0.54 -15.43
C HIS A 114 13.52 -0.58 -14.52
N GLY A 115 14.85 -0.79 -14.45
CA GLY A 115 15.46 -1.73 -13.51
C GLY A 115 15.20 -1.38 -12.04
N PHE A 116 15.16 -0.09 -11.70
CA PHE A 116 14.69 0.35 -10.38
C PHE A 116 13.22 -0.04 -10.15
N SER A 117 12.37 0.14 -11.16
CA SER A 117 10.95 -0.21 -11.10
C SER A 117 10.72 -1.71 -10.96
N GLU A 118 11.55 -2.56 -11.57
CA GLU A 118 11.54 -4.02 -11.37
C GLU A 118 11.70 -4.40 -9.89
N VAL A 119 12.70 -3.82 -9.24
CA VAL A 119 12.99 -4.08 -7.81
C VAL A 119 11.89 -3.49 -6.93
N LEU A 120 11.47 -2.25 -7.19
CA LEU A 120 10.37 -1.61 -6.46
C LEU A 120 9.09 -2.45 -6.58
N TYR A 121 8.77 -2.94 -7.77
CA TYR A 121 7.60 -3.79 -8.01
C TYR A 121 7.71 -5.08 -7.20
N ALA A 122 8.85 -5.76 -7.23
CA ALA A 122 9.06 -7.02 -6.52
C ALA A 122 8.81 -6.89 -5.02
N TYR A 123 9.35 -5.84 -4.38
CA TYR A 123 9.12 -5.62 -2.95
C TYR A 123 7.74 -5.04 -2.64
N THR A 124 7.18 -4.21 -3.53
CA THR A 124 5.79 -3.75 -3.43
C THR A 124 4.85 -4.95 -3.42
N SER A 125 4.95 -5.83 -4.41
CA SER A 125 4.10 -7.02 -4.54
C SER A 125 4.29 -7.98 -3.37
N SER A 126 5.54 -8.23 -2.94
CA SER A 126 5.84 -9.11 -1.82
C SER A 126 5.22 -8.60 -0.52
N ALA A 127 5.45 -7.33 -0.18
CA ALA A 127 4.90 -6.73 1.04
C ALA A 127 3.38 -6.57 0.96
N ALA A 128 2.81 -6.20 -0.18
CA ALA A 128 1.36 -6.12 -0.35
C ALA A 128 0.67 -7.49 -0.42
N ASN A 129 1.44 -8.58 -0.41
CA ASN A 129 0.96 -9.95 -0.65
C ASN A 129 0.18 -10.12 -1.96
N ASN A 130 0.50 -9.32 -2.99
CA ASN A 130 -0.18 -9.39 -4.27
C ASN A 130 0.20 -10.66 -5.05
N GLY A 131 1.50 -10.94 -5.13
CA GLY A 131 2.05 -12.10 -5.82
C GLY A 131 2.31 -11.93 -7.31
N SER A 132 1.89 -10.82 -7.94
CA SER A 132 2.31 -10.51 -9.30
C SER A 132 3.80 -10.13 -9.34
N ALA A 133 4.41 -10.21 -10.51
CA ALA A 133 5.75 -9.71 -10.76
C ALA A 133 5.78 -9.02 -12.12
N PHE A 134 6.73 -8.10 -12.30
CA PHE A 134 7.06 -7.57 -13.62
C PHE A 134 7.45 -8.70 -14.57
N GLY A 135 8.35 -9.59 -14.14
CA GLY A 135 8.74 -10.79 -14.86
C GLY A 135 10.15 -10.75 -15.47
N GLY A 136 10.80 -9.57 -15.50
CA GLY A 136 12.21 -9.43 -15.89
C GLY A 136 13.19 -9.78 -14.76
N LEU A 137 12.94 -9.27 -13.55
CA LEU A 137 13.80 -9.51 -12.37
C LEU A 137 14.02 -11.00 -12.09
N THR A 138 15.28 -11.43 -12.04
CA THR A 138 15.65 -12.80 -11.65
C THR A 138 15.56 -12.96 -10.12
N GLY A 139 14.37 -13.29 -9.63
CA GLY A 139 14.09 -13.38 -8.18
C GLY A 139 14.68 -14.59 -7.46
N ASN A 140 15.19 -15.61 -8.17
CA ASN A 140 15.71 -16.83 -7.55
C ASN A 140 17.15 -16.67 -7.03
N THR A 141 17.34 -15.73 -6.10
CA THR A 141 18.59 -15.53 -5.38
C THR A 141 18.33 -15.63 -3.87
N PRO A 142 19.34 -16.00 -3.05
CA PRO A 142 19.17 -16.02 -1.59
C PRO A 142 18.66 -14.68 -1.04
N TRP A 143 19.11 -13.56 -1.62
CA TRP A 143 18.68 -12.23 -1.20
C TRP A 143 17.19 -12.00 -1.43
N PHE A 144 16.71 -12.14 -2.67
CA PHE A 144 15.30 -11.87 -3.00
C PHE A 144 14.36 -12.91 -2.37
N ASN A 145 14.77 -14.18 -2.30
CA ASN A 145 13.98 -15.22 -1.62
C ASN A 145 13.79 -14.90 -0.13
N LEU A 146 14.86 -14.55 0.60
CA LEU A 146 14.76 -14.26 2.04
C LEU A 146 14.06 -12.94 2.32
N THR A 147 14.46 -11.86 1.66
CA THR A 147 13.88 -10.52 1.91
C THR A 147 12.46 -10.41 1.39
N GLY A 148 12.14 -11.05 0.26
CA GLY A 148 10.77 -11.19 -0.24
C GLY A 148 9.89 -11.97 0.74
N ALA A 149 10.38 -13.09 1.29
CA ALA A 149 9.67 -13.85 2.32
C ALA A 149 9.42 -13.04 3.59
N ILE A 150 10.41 -12.28 4.06
CA ILE A 150 10.24 -11.36 5.20
C ILE A 150 9.20 -10.30 4.88
N GLY A 151 9.27 -9.68 3.69
CA GLY A 151 8.27 -8.71 3.22
C GLY A 151 6.86 -9.30 3.23
N MET A 152 6.68 -10.52 2.71
CA MET A 152 5.40 -11.23 2.72
C MET A 152 4.88 -11.49 4.13
N LEU A 153 5.74 -11.97 5.04
CA LEU A 153 5.38 -12.21 6.44
C LEU A 153 4.97 -10.92 7.15
N MET A 154 5.74 -9.84 6.94
CA MET A 154 5.45 -8.53 7.51
C MET A 154 4.10 -8.01 7.01
N GLY A 155 3.89 -7.97 5.70
CA GLY A 155 2.67 -7.49 5.09
C GLY A 155 1.41 -8.25 5.49
N ARG A 156 1.54 -9.55 5.76
CA ARG A 156 0.41 -10.37 6.18
C ARG A 156 0.15 -10.24 7.67
N PHE A 157 1.13 -10.56 8.50
CA PHE A 157 0.91 -10.73 9.94
C PHE A 157 1.01 -9.43 10.73
N LEU A 158 1.87 -8.49 10.32
CA LEU A 158 1.96 -7.18 10.98
C LEU A 158 0.79 -6.25 10.65
N VAL A 159 -0.05 -6.62 9.68
CA VAL A 159 -1.34 -5.96 9.42
C VAL A 159 -2.48 -6.66 10.16
N ILE A 160 -2.51 -8.00 10.17
CA ILE A 160 -3.55 -8.78 10.88
C ILE A 160 -3.49 -8.57 12.39
N ILE A 161 -2.30 -8.53 13.00
CA ILE A 161 -2.17 -8.38 14.46
C ILE A 161 -2.81 -7.06 14.96
N PRO A 162 -2.50 -5.87 14.41
CA PRO A 162 -3.19 -4.65 14.79
C PRO A 162 -4.68 -4.65 14.44
N ALA A 163 -5.08 -5.29 13.34
CA ALA A 163 -6.50 -5.40 12.97
C ALA A 163 -7.31 -6.16 14.04
N LEU A 164 -6.77 -7.28 14.53
CA LEU A 164 -7.37 -8.03 15.63
C LEU A 164 -7.36 -7.25 16.95
N ALA A 165 -6.30 -6.47 17.21
CA ALA A 165 -6.23 -5.61 18.39
C ALA A 165 -7.31 -4.52 18.38
N ILE A 166 -7.58 -3.93 17.20
CA ILE A 166 -8.69 -2.99 17.01
C ILE A 166 -10.03 -3.69 17.20
N ALA A 167 -10.23 -4.86 16.59
CA ALA A 167 -11.47 -5.62 16.72
C ALA A 167 -11.79 -5.94 18.19
N GLY A 168 -10.82 -6.44 18.95
CA GLY A 168 -10.98 -6.72 20.38
C GLY A 168 -11.27 -5.46 21.21
N SER A 169 -10.61 -4.34 20.88
CA SER A 169 -10.86 -3.06 21.56
C SER A 169 -12.27 -2.53 21.30
N LEU A 170 -12.72 -2.57 20.04
CA LEU A 170 -14.06 -2.10 19.64
C LEU A 170 -15.18 -2.99 20.17
N ALA A 171 -14.94 -4.30 20.29
CA ALA A 171 -15.91 -5.25 20.86
C ALA A 171 -16.23 -4.94 22.33
N ALA A 172 -15.25 -4.47 23.10
CA ALA A 172 -15.44 -4.08 24.49
C ALA A 172 -16.15 -2.73 24.68
N LYS A 173 -16.22 -1.89 23.64
CA LYS A 173 -16.82 -0.56 23.70
C LYS A 173 -18.34 -0.62 23.57
N LYS A 174 -19.06 0.27 24.25
CA LYS A 174 -20.50 0.46 24.06
C LYS A 174 -20.77 1.27 22.80
N THR A 175 -21.88 0.99 22.13
CA THR A 175 -22.36 1.81 21.00
C THR A 175 -23.15 3.00 21.53
N VAL A 176 -22.84 4.19 21.04
CA VAL A 176 -23.51 5.44 21.43
C VAL A 176 -24.53 5.82 20.35
N PRO A 177 -25.73 6.34 20.72
CA PRO A 177 -26.70 6.84 19.75
C PRO A 177 -26.16 8.05 18.97
N ALA A 178 -26.65 8.22 17.73
CA ALA A 178 -26.32 9.39 16.92
C ALA A 178 -26.75 10.69 17.63
N SER A 179 -25.90 11.70 17.51
CA SER A 179 -26.09 13.04 18.05
C SER A 179 -25.89 14.10 16.97
N ALA A 180 -26.16 15.36 17.26
CA ALA A 180 -25.85 16.47 16.35
C ALA A 180 -24.35 16.58 16.00
N GLY A 181 -23.47 15.97 16.80
CA GLY A 181 -22.03 15.91 16.53
C GLY A 181 -21.57 14.66 15.79
N THR A 182 -22.47 13.72 15.47
CA THR A 182 -22.14 12.50 14.76
C THR A 182 -21.93 12.80 13.28
N PHE A 183 -20.75 12.44 12.78
CA PHE A 183 -20.38 12.64 11.38
C PHE A 183 -20.98 11.51 10.50
N PRO A 184 -21.76 11.81 9.44
CA PRO A 184 -22.28 10.80 8.53
C PRO A 184 -21.16 10.10 7.75
N THR A 185 -21.14 8.76 7.78
CA THR A 185 -20.07 7.93 7.16
C THR A 185 -20.55 7.14 5.94
N ASP A 186 -21.73 7.47 5.44
CA ASP A 186 -22.45 6.81 4.35
C ASP A 186 -22.67 7.71 3.12
N GLY A 187 -22.37 9.00 3.24
CA GLY A 187 -22.54 9.98 2.17
C GLY A 187 -21.31 10.16 1.26
N THR A 188 -21.51 10.86 0.13
CA THR A 188 -20.45 11.19 -0.84
C THR A 188 -19.31 11.99 -0.23
N LEU A 189 -19.58 12.82 0.77
CA LEU A 189 -18.55 13.55 1.52
C LEU A 189 -17.57 12.61 2.20
N PHE A 190 -18.06 11.56 2.86
CA PHE A 190 -17.19 10.59 3.51
C PHE A 190 -16.42 9.73 2.50
N VAL A 191 -17.06 9.37 1.38
CA VAL A 191 -16.37 8.70 0.26
C VAL A 191 -15.21 9.56 -0.24
N GLY A 192 -15.45 10.85 -0.49
CA GLY A 192 -14.40 11.79 -0.92
C GLY A 192 -13.28 11.94 0.11
N LEU A 193 -13.63 12.04 1.39
CA LEU A 193 -12.65 12.08 2.49
C LEU A 193 -11.80 10.81 2.54
N LEU A 194 -12.42 9.64 2.50
CA LEU A 194 -11.73 8.35 2.57
C LEU A 194 -10.77 8.17 1.40
N VAL A 195 -11.24 8.46 0.17
CA VAL A 195 -10.41 8.45 -1.04
C VAL A 195 -9.26 9.45 -0.92
N GLY A 196 -9.53 10.66 -0.43
CA GLY A 196 -8.52 11.69 -0.21
C GLY A 196 -7.44 11.24 0.77
N VAL A 197 -7.81 10.65 1.90
CA VAL A 197 -6.87 10.12 2.89
C VAL A 197 -6.01 9.00 2.30
N ILE A 198 -6.61 8.05 1.56
CA ILE A 198 -5.88 6.95 0.90
C ILE A 198 -4.85 7.51 -0.09
N ILE A 199 -5.26 8.44 -0.96
CA ILE A 199 -4.38 9.04 -1.97
C ILE A 199 -3.29 9.89 -1.33
N ILE A 200 -3.59 10.68 -0.30
CA ILE A 200 -2.59 11.52 0.38
C ILE A 200 -1.55 10.64 1.07
N VAL A 201 -1.98 9.65 1.84
CA VAL A 201 -1.07 8.75 2.57
C VAL A 201 -0.20 7.97 1.59
N GLY A 202 -0.80 7.33 0.58
CA GLY A 202 -0.05 6.59 -0.44
C GLY A 202 0.85 7.49 -1.28
N GLY A 203 0.30 8.59 -1.80
CA GLY A 203 1.01 9.55 -2.64
C GLY A 203 2.22 10.14 -1.93
N LEU A 204 2.08 10.66 -0.71
CA LEU A 204 3.21 11.23 0.02
C LEU A 204 4.26 10.20 0.43
N THR A 205 3.87 8.94 0.58
CA THR A 205 4.79 7.86 0.96
C THR A 205 5.62 7.37 -0.23
N PHE A 206 5.01 7.21 -1.40
CA PHE A 206 5.64 6.55 -2.54
C PHE A 206 6.00 7.49 -3.69
N PHE A 207 5.59 8.76 -3.66
CA PHE A 207 5.93 9.71 -4.73
C PHE A 207 7.45 9.77 -5.01
N PRO A 208 8.36 9.81 -4.01
CA PRO A 208 9.79 9.82 -4.29
C PRO A 208 10.28 8.57 -5.04
N SER A 209 9.80 7.37 -4.70
CA SER A 209 10.21 6.14 -5.39
C SER A 209 9.58 6.04 -6.79
N LEU A 210 8.34 6.47 -6.95
CA LEU A 210 7.69 6.56 -8.26
C LEU A 210 8.37 7.59 -9.18
N ALA A 211 8.86 8.70 -8.60
CA ALA A 211 9.57 9.75 -9.33
C ALA A 211 10.86 9.22 -9.98
N VAL A 212 11.66 8.45 -9.25
CA VAL A 212 12.94 7.91 -9.73
C VAL A 212 12.82 6.58 -10.50
N GLY A 213 11.62 6.00 -10.58
CA GLY A 213 11.32 4.82 -11.39
C GLY A 213 10.48 5.18 -12.62
N PRO A 214 9.18 4.86 -12.65
CA PRO A 214 8.36 4.97 -13.85
C PRO A 214 8.14 6.41 -14.33
N ILE A 215 8.15 7.42 -13.45
CA ILE A 215 7.93 8.81 -13.88
C ILE A 215 9.13 9.32 -14.69
N VAL A 216 10.36 9.13 -14.19
CA VAL A 216 11.55 9.51 -14.95
C VAL A 216 11.74 8.65 -16.19
N GLU A 217 11.35 7.37 -16.16
CA GLU A 217 11.31 6.50 -17.36
C GLU A 217 10.39 7.09 -18.43
N HIS A 218 9.17 7.50 -18.06
CA HIS A 218 8.23 8.12 -18.96
C HIS A 218 8.77 9.42 -19.58
N LEU A 219 9.37 10.27 -18.75
CA LEU A 219 9.98 11.53 -19.22
C LEU A 219 11.16 11.24 -20.15
N ALA A 220 12.03 10.28 -19.83
CA ALA A 220 13.18 9.90 -20.66
C ALA A 220 12.73 9.36 -22.03
N MET A 221 11.70 8.50 -22.04
CA MET A 221 11.09 7.96 -23.26
C MET A 221 10.57 9.07 -24.20
N ILE A 222 9.86 10.07 -23.66
CA ILE A 222 9.35 11.20 -24.46
C ILE A 222 10.48 12.03 -25.05
N HIS A 223 11.64 12.10 -24.38
CA HIS A 223 12.84 12.76 -24.89
C HIS A 223 13.71 11.86 -25.79
N GLY A 224 13.25 10.64 -26.13
CA GLY A 224 13.95 9.71 -27.02
C GLY A 224 15.15 9.00 -26.39
N GLN A 225 15.26 8.98 -25.06
CA GLN A 225 16.29 8.21 -24.36
C GLN A 225 15.82 6.77 -24.12
N THR A 226 16.67 5.80 -24.43
CA THR A 226 16.47 4.37 -24.18
C THR A 226 17.61 3.84 -23.33
N PHE A 227 17.34 2.86 -22.46
CA PHE A 227 18.29 2.26 -21.52
C PHE A 227 18.54 0.79 -21.84
#